data_AF-A0A520J6J9-F1
#
_entry.id   AF-A0A520J6J9-F1
#
_cell.length_a   1.000
_cell.length_b   1.000
_cell.length_c   1.000
_cell.angle_alpha   90.00
_cell.angle_beta   90.00
_cell.angle_gamma   90.00
#
_symmetry.space_group_name_H-M   'P 1'
#
loop_
_entity.id
_entity.type
_entity.pdbx_description
1 polymer ?
#
loop_
_entity_poly.entity_id
_entity_poly.type
_entity_poly.pdbx_seq_one_letter_code
_entity_poly.pdbx_strand_id
1 'polypeptide(L)'
;MEKILIFKTVYFIPCVFVLLFGCQPAQTNSVKKSKGLAQQHLDTPALQVSKEPIDTAELIACPLGEPEPIIDKKVFPGATFKLAGDRKLGIQHVDLGKGDRVEIRISGCEYYVLTCTFETSRFSADTTNLPYWFDKTNLLMHQLNKGLKAPIEIDTALNRLSDRLSKYNRGMGIPLQLGEEVDFGGQDPRQYFSIDRISQVSKKRYQIQIVFAYGPI
;
A
#
# COMPACT_ATOMS: atom_id res chain seq x y z
N MET A 1 -15.63 -20.38 49.93
CA MET A 1 -15.16 -18.98 50.03
C MET A 1 -15.83 -18.19 48.93
N GLU A 2 -16.98 -17.60 49.25
CA GLU A 2 -17.77 -16.76 48.34
C GLU A 2 -17.12 -15.38 48.21
N LYS A 3 -16.94 -14.91 46.97
CA LYS A 3 -16.46 -13.54 46.69
C LYS A 3 -17.66 -12.66 46.34
N ILE A 4 -17.93 -11.70 47.22
CA ILE A 4 -18.94 -10.66 47.06
C ILE A 4 -18.41 -9.60 46.08
N LEU A 5 -19.12 -9.39 44.96
CA LEU A 5 -18.83 -8.37 43.95
C LEU A 5 -19.63 -7.10 44.26
N ILE A 6 -18.93 -6.03 44.64
CA ILE A 6 -19.52 -4.70 44.87
C ILE A 6 -19.49 -3.93 43.54
N PHE A 7 -20.66 -3.74 42.91
CA PHE A 7 -20.82 -2.83 41.79
C PHE A 7 -20.91 -1.38 42.28
N LYS A 8 -19.93 -0.55 41.90
CA LYS A 8 -20.02 0.90 42.07
C LYS A 8 -20.65 1.53 40.84
N THR A 9 -21.87 2.01 41.00
CA THR A 9 -22.59 2.83 40.02
C THR A 9 -21.93 4.21 39.94
N VAL A 10 -21.34 4.55 38.80
CA VAL A 10 -20.79 5.89 38.53
C VAL A 10 -21.84 6.69 37.77
N TYR A 11 -22.32 7.78 38.38
CA TYR A 11 -23.29 8.68 37.79
C TYR A 11 -22.66 9.57 36.72
N PHE A 12 -23.33 9.61 35.56
CA PHE A 12 -22.95 10.38 34.38
C PHE A 12 -23.61 11.77 34.46
N ILE A 13 -22.81 12.85 34.49
CA ILE A 13 -23.31 14.23 34.40
C ILE A 13 -23.05 14.73 32.98
N PRO A 14 -24.10 14.98 32.16
CA PRO A 14 -23.91 15.61 30.85
C PRO A 14 -23.83 17.14 31.00
N CYS A 15 -22.65 17.71 30.79
CA CYS A 15 -22.49 19.14 30.52
C CYS A 15 -22.95 19.44 29.09
N VAL A 16 -24.11 20.07 28.97
CA VAL A 16 -24.65 20.62 27.72
C VAL A 16 -23.86 21.89 27.38
N PHE A 17 -22.89 21.80 26.46
CA PHE A 17 -22.25 22.97 25.85
C PHE A 17 -22.94 23.29 24.52
N VAL A 18 -23.78 24.31 24.53
CA VAL A 18 -24.35 24.93 23.32
C VAL A 18 -23.31 25.90 22.77
N LEU A 19 -22.60 25.50 21.71
CA LEU A 19 -21.73 26.40 20.95
C LEU A 19 -22.43 26.81 19.66
N LEU A 20 -22.96 28.03 19.68
CA LEU A 20 -23.46 28.77 18.52
C LEU A 20 -22.25 29.27 17.72
N PHE A 21 -21.86 28.58 16.66
CA PHE A 21 -20.90 29.10 15.68
C PHE A 21 -21.64 29.57 14.43
N GLY A 22 -21.53 30.88 14.18
CA GLY A 22 -22.13 31.58 13.06
C GLY A 22 -21.50 31.24 11.71
N CYS A 23 -22.31 31.35 10.66
CA CYS A 23 -21.89 31.21 9.27
C CYS A 23 -20.93 32.33 8.87
N GLN A 24 -19.73 31.98 8.40
CA GLN A 24 -18.90 32.87 7.58
C GLN A 24 -19.12 32.56 6.11
N PRO A 25 -19.50 33.55 5.27
CA PRO A 25 -19.63 33.34 3.83
C PRO A 25 -18.25 33.14 3.17
N ALA A 26 -18.19 32.18 2.24
CA ALA A 26 -16.99 31.82 1.50
C ALA A 26 -16.55 32.97 0.57
N GLN A 27 -15.30 33.42 0.72
CA GLN A 27 -14.67 34.34 -0.22
C GLN A 27 -14.30 33.59 -1.51
N THR A 28 -14.96 33.94 -2.61
CA THR A 28 -14.62 33.47 -3.96
C THR A 28 -13.44 34.27 -4.50
N ASN A 29 -12.25 33.68 -4.48
CA ASN A 29 -11.09 34.24 -5.18
C ASN A 29 -11.15 33.89 -6.67
N SER A 30 -11.40 34.89 -7.51
CA SER A 30 -11.30 34.77 -8.97
C SER A 30 -9.84 34.52 -9.38
N VAL A 31 -9.60 33.36 -9.97
CA VAL A 31 -8.31 33.00 -10.59
C VAL A 31 -8.06 33.93 -11.79
N LYS A 32 -7.03 34.77 -11.67
CA LYS A 32 -6.50 35.58 -12.79
C LYS A 32 -5.92 34.64 -13.85
N LYS A 33 -6.53 34.70 -15.03
CA LYS A 33 -6.10 34.05 -16.27
C LYS A 33 -4.72 34.62 -16.67
N SER A 34 -3.65 33.85 -16.43
CA SER A 34 -2.30 34.21 -16.88
C SER A 34 -2.25 34.14 -18.42
N LYS A 35 -1.81 35.25 -19.02
CA LYS A 35 -1.63 35.40 -20.47
C LYS A 35 -0.44 34.58 -20.95
N GLY A 36 -0.56 34.06 -22.17
CA GLY A 36 0.33 33.11 -22.81
C GLY A 36 1.79 33.56 -22.87
N LEU A 37 2.67 32.60 -22.63
CA LEU A 37 4.08 32.68 -22.96
C LEU A 37 4.26 32.27 -24.43
N ALA A 38 4.93 33.13 -25.19
CA ALA A 38 5.23 32.94 -26.60
C ALA A 38 6.05 31.67 -26.85
N GLN A 39 5.65 30.90 -27.86
CA GLN A 39 6.44 29.82 -28.45
C GLN A 39 7.71 30.42 -29.07
N GLN A 40 8.87 30.14 -28.47
CA GLN A 40 10.16 30.31 -29.12
C GLN A 40 10.39 29.09 -30.02
N HIS A 41 10.40 29.34 -31.33
CA HIS A 41 10.82 28.37 -32.34
C HIS A 41 12.34 28.26 -32.29
N LEU A 42 12.85 27.17 -31.73
CA LEU A 42 14.27 26.83 -31.77
C LEU A 42 14.52 25.97 -33.00
N ASP A 43 15.15 26.58 -34.00
CA ASP A 43 15.61 25.90 -35.21
C ASP A 43 16.68 24.87 -34.81
N THR A 44 16.29 23.59 -34.87
CA THR A 44 17.16 22.46 -34.54
C THR A 44 17.93 22.06 -35.81
N PRO A 45 19.27 22.01 -35.77
CA PRO A 45 20.08 21.55 -36.90
C PRO A 45 19.78 20.06 -37.19
N ALA A 46 19.56 19.75 -38.46
CA ALA A 46 19.30 18.40 -38.93
C ALA A 46 20.52 17.50 -38.70
N LEU A 47 20.49 16.70 -37.63
CA LEU A 47 21.43 15.61 -37.44
C LEU A 47 21.20 14.54 -38.52
N GLN A 48 22.24 14.26 -39.29
CA GLN A 48 22.30 13.12 -40.20
C GLN A 48 22.22 11.83 -39.37
N VAL A 49 21.05 11.19 -39.40
CA VAL A 49 20.80 9.89 -38.80
C VAL A 49 21.58 8.86 -39.60
N SER A 50 22.74 8.47 -39.10
CA SER A 50 23.46 7.28 -39.56
C SER A 50 22.55 6.07 -39.32
N LYS A 51 22.17 5.42 -40.41
CA LYS A 51 21.28 4.26 -40.45
C LYS A 51 22.12 3.02 -40.14
N GLU A 52 22.63 2.93 -38.91
CA GLU A 52 23.21 1.68 -38.45
C GLU A 52 22.10 0.62 -38.36
N PRO A 53 22.37 -0.62 -38.79
CA PRO A 53 21.44 -1.71 -38.61
C PRO A 53 21.13 -1.80 -37.11
N ILE A 54 19.83 -1.75 -36.79
CA ILE A 54 19.35 -1.99 -35.43
C ILE A 54 19.75 -3.43 -35.12
N ASP A 55 20.90 -3.57 -34.50
CA ASP A 55 21.37 -4.81 -33.94
C ASP A 55 20.24 -5.25 -33.02
N THR A 56 19.61 -6.35 -33.39
CA THR A 56 18.40 -6.85 -32.75
C THR A 56 18.87 -7.45 -31.45
N ALA A 57 19.22 -6.58 -30.49
CA ALA A 57 19.67 -6.94 -29.17
C ALA A 57 18.69 -7.97 -28.64
N GLU A 58 19.19 -9.18 -28.46
CA GLU A 58 18.41 -10.29 -27.92
C GLU A 58 17.68 -9.76 -26.69
N LEU A 59 16.35 -9.78 -26.74
CA LEU A 59 15.52 -9.46 -25.60
C LEU A 59 15.96 -10.40 -24.47
N ILE A 60 16.76 -9.88 -23.54
CA ILE A 60 17.21 -10.62 -22.36
C ILE A 60 15.95 -11.16 -21.70
N ALA A 61 15.77 -12.48 -21.80
CA ALA A 61 14.57 -13.15 -21.33
C ALA A 61 14.49 -12.97 -19.82
N CYS A 62 13.39 -12.41 -19.34
CA CYS A 62 13.20 -12.21 -17.92
C CYS A 62 13.05 -13.57 -17.22
N PRO A 63 13.87 -13.90 -16.20
CA PRO A 63 13.86 -15.24 -15.60
C PRO A 63 12.52 -15.57 -14.92
N LEU A 64 11.79 -14.55 -14.47
CA LEU A 64 10.45 -14.67 -13.90
C LEU A 64 9.34 -14.90 -14.94
N GLY A 65 9.62 -14.71 -16.23
CA GLY A 65 8.61 -14.75 -17.28
C GLY A 65 7.58 -13.61 -17.17
N GLU A 66 6.38 -13.86 -17.70
CA GLU A 66 5.27 -12.91 -17.61
C GLU A 66 4.52 -13.07 -16.29
N PRO A 67 4.08 -11.97 -15.65
CA PRO A 67 3.25 -12.05 -14.46
C PRO A 67 1.98 -12.89 -14.64
N GLU A 68 1.71 -13.76 -13.67
CA GLU A 68 0.52 -14.62 -13.61
C GLU A 68 -0.44 -14.20 -12.48
N PRO A 69 -1.74 -14.55 -12.54
CA PRO A 69 -2.68 -14.29 -11.46
C PRO A 69 -2.34 -15.09 -10.19
N ILE A 70 -2.09 -14.39 -9.08
CA ILE A 70 -1.69 -15.00 -7.79
C ILE A 70 -2.83 -15.16 -6.77
N ILE A 71 -4.03 -14.67 -7.08
CA ILE A 71 -5.19 -14.79 -6.18
C ILE A 71 -6.05 -16.00 -6.53
N ASP A 72 -6.32 -16.85 -5.54
CA ASP A 72 -7.24 -17.98 -5.63
C ASP A 72 -8.70 -17.49 -5.70
N LYS A 73 -9.31 -17.67 -6.88
CA LYS A 73 -10.71 -17.31 -7.11
C LYS A 73 -11.71 -18.12 -6.28
N LYS A 74 -11.33 -19.27 -5.70
CA LYS A 74 -12.20 -19.99 -4.76
C LYS A 74 -12.37 -19.22 -3.45
N VAL A 75 -11.33 -18.50 -3.04
CA VAL A 75 -11.33 -17.66 -1.83
C VAL A 75 -11.87 -16.26 -2.15
N PHE A 76 -11.50 -15.71 -3.32
CA PHE A 76 -11.95 -14.40 -3.78
C PHE A 76 -12.58 -14.47 -5.18
N PRO A 77 -13.87 -14.85 -5.29
CA PRO A 77 -14.53 -15.06 -6.59
C PRO A 77 -14.55 -13.85 -7.51
N GLY A 78 -14.56 -12.64 -6.95
CA GLY A 78 -14.53 -11.38 -7.71
C GLY A 78 -13.15 -10.91 -8.16
N ALA A 79 -12.09 -11.69 -7.89
CA ALA A 79 -10.73 -11.27 -8.24
C ALA A 79 -10.54 -11.18 -9.77
N THR A 80 -9.97 -10.07 -10.25
CA THR A 80 -9.70 -9.82 -11.68
C THR A 80 -8.23 -9.58 -11.90
N PHE A 81 -7.66 -10.14 -12.97
CA PHE A 81 -6.26 -9.97 -13.35
C PHE A 81 -6.17 -9.38 -14.75
N LYS A 82 -5.22 -8.46 -14.95
CA LYS A 82 -4.89 -7.87 -16.24
C LYS A 82 -3.37 -7.74 -16.37
N LEU A 83 -2.86 -8.08 -17.53
CA LEU A 83 -1.47 -7.81 -17.89
C LEU A 83 -1.40 -6.44 -18.58
N ALA A 84 -0.40 -5.63 -18.22
CA ALA A 84 -0.13 -4.36 -18.88
C ALA A 84 0.38 -4.58 -20.32
N GLY A 85 0.35 -3.52 -21.14
CA GLY A 85 0.73 -3.61 -22.57
C GLY A 85 2.19 -3.99 -22.80
N ASP A 86 3.07 -3.73 -21.83
CA ASP A 86 4.49 -4.11 -21.87
C ASP A 86 4.76 -5.56 -21.44
N ARG A 87 3.73 -6.27 -20.95
CA ARG A 87 3.79 -7.63 -20.42
C ARG A 87 4.75 -7.83 -19.23
N LYS A 88 5.22 -6.74 -18.62
CA LYS A 88 6.14 -6.76 -17.46
C LYS A 88 5.43 -6.47 -16.13
N LEU A 89 4.19 -5.98 -16.20
CA LEU A 89 3.39 -5.63 -15.05
C LEU A 89 2.05 -6.38 -15.06
N GLY A 90 1.82 -7.20 -14.04
CA GLY A 90 0.52 -7.77 -13.73
C GLY A 90 -0.23 -6.87 -12.74
N ILE A 91 -1.52 -6.64 -12.98
CA ILE A 91 -2.40 -5.88 -12.06
C ILE A 91 -3.57 -6.76 -11.68
N GLN A 92 -3.75 -7.00 -10.39
CA GLN A 92 -4.85 -7.77 -9.84
C GLN A 92 -5.71 -6.92 -8.91
N HIS A 93 -7.03 -6.99 -9.03
CA HIS A 93 -7.97 -6.34 -8.12
C HIS A 93 -8.73 -7.39 -7.34
N VAL A 94 -8.89 -7.16 -6.03
CA VAL A 94 -9.63 -8.05 -5.12
C VAL A 94 -10.56 -7.21 -4.25
N ASP A 95 -11.83 -7.62 -4.18
CA ASP A 95 -12.79 -7.11 -3.20
C ASP A 95 -12.67 -7.94 -1.92
N LEU A 96 -12.39 -7.28 -0.80
CA LEU A 96 -12.22 -7.89 0.51
C LEU A 96 -13.52 -7.85 1.34
N GLY A 97 -14.61 -7.34 0.77
CA GLY A 97 -15.89 -7.13 1.41
C GLY A 97 -15.92 -5.86 2.26
N LYS A 98 -17.14 -5.44 2.65
CA LYS A 98 -17.37 -4.25 3.51
C LYS A 98 -16.79 -2.94 2.94
N GLY A 99 -16.66 -2.86 1.62
CA GLY A 99 -16.13 -1.69 0.93
C GLY A 99 -14.60 -1.57 0.97
N ASP A 100 -13.90 -2.62 1.39
CA ASP A 100 -12.45 -2.72 1.26
C ASP A 100 -12.07 -3.33 -0.09
N ARG A 101 -11.03 -2.77 -0.72
CA ARG A 101 -10.45 -3.33 -1.94
C ARG A 101 -8.93 -3.32 -1.86
N VAL A 102 -8.30 -4.22 -2.61
CA VAL A 102 -6.86 -4.19 -2.82
C VAL A 102 -6.54 -4.28 -4.31
N GLU A 103 -5.63 -3.41 -4.75
CA GLU A 103 -4.93 -3.52 -6.02
C GLU A 103 -3.54 -4.13 -5.73
N ILE A 104 -3.19 -5.20 -6.44
CA ILE A 104 -1.91 -5.88 -6.33
C ILE A 104 -1.19 -5.71 -7.65
N ARG A 105 0.01 -5.13 -7.60
CA ARG A 105 0.92 -5.05 -8.75
C ARG A 105 2.00 -6.08 -8.60
N ILE A 106 2.22 -6.85 -9.66
CA ILE A 106 3.22 -7.91 -9.76
C ILE A 106 4.23 -7.46 -10.80
N SER A 107 5.47 -7.29 -10.40
CA SER A 107 6.50 -6.75 -11.29
C SER A 107 7.90 -7.23 -10.90
N GLY A 108 8.83 -6.99 -11.81
CA GLY A 108 10.25 -7.16 -11.60
C GLY A 108 10.82 -8.31 -12.43
N CYS A 109 12.15 -8.38 -12.46
CA CYS A 109 12.86 -9.32 -13.33
C CYS A 109 13.96 -10.06 -12.59
N GLU A 110 14.94 -9.33 -12.07
CA GLU A 110 15.88 -9.86 -11.07
C GLU A 110 15.21 -10.01 -9.71
N TYR A 111 14.17 -9.23 -9.43
CA TYR A 111 13.40 -9.30 -8.18
C TYR A 111 11.94 -9.60 -8.50
N TYR A 112 11.28 -10.42 -7.69
CA TYR A 112 9.84 -10.55 -7.68
C TYR A 112 9.26 -9.57 -6.66
N VAL A 113 8.51 -8.56 -7.14
CA VAL A 113 7.96 -7.47 -6.32
C VAL A 113 6.43 -7.49 -6.36
N LEU A 114 5.84 -7.49 -5.16
CA LEU A 114 4.40 -7.35 -4.94
C LEU A 114 4.09 -6.03 -4.24
N THR A 115 3.45 -5.10 -4.94
CA THR A 115 2.89 -3.89 -4.33
C THR A 115 1.41 -4.09 -4.06
N CYS A 116 1.03 -4.22 -2.79
CA CYS A 116 -0.36 -4.31 -2.34
C CYS A 116 -0.85 -2.94 -1.89
N THR A 117 -1.84 -2.39 -2.59
CA THR A 117 -2.46 -1.10 -2.27
C THR A 117 -3.89 -1.32 -1.79
N PHE A 118 -4.08 -1.26 -0.49
CA PHE A 118 -5.38 -1.38 0.15
C PHE A 118 -6.09 -0.04 0.15
N GLU A 119 -7.40 -0.05 -0.07
CA GLU A 119 -8.30 1.06 0.19
C GLU A 119 -9.42 0.56 1.11
N THR A 120 -9.56 1.20 2.27
CA THR A 120 -10.47 0.74 3.33
C THR A 120 -11.20 1.91 3.97
N SER A 121 -12.41 1.63 4.45
CA SER A 121 -13.22 2.57 5.25
C SER A 121 -13.55 2.06 6.66
N ARG A 122 -13.05 0.88 7.02
CA ARG A 122 -13.31 0.24 8.33
C ARG A 122 -12.51 0.86 9.47
N PHE A 123 -11.43 1.57 9.15
CA PHE A 123 -10.48 2.11 10.09
C PHE A 123 -10.54 3.62 10.08
N SER A 124 -10.31 4.25 11.23
CA SER A 124 -10.19 5.69 11.34
C SER A 124 -9.19 6.04 12.44
N ALA A 125 -8.11 6.67 12.03
CA ALA A 125 -7.08 7.21 12.92
C ALA A 125 -6.35 8.34 12.18
N ASP A 126 -5.56 9.10 12.92
CA ASP A 126 -4.56 9.98 12.35
C ASP A 126 -3.55 9.15 11.52
N THR A 127 -3.23 9.57 10.29
CA THR A 127 -2.30 8.87 9.40
C THR A 127 -0.88 8.81 9.95
N THR A 128 -0.55 9.65 10.94
CA THR A 128 0.74 9.66 11.65
C THR A 128 0.80 8.64 12.80
N ASN A 129 -0.31 8.01 13.19
CA ASN A 129 -0.33 6.96 14.21
C ASN A 129 0.18 5.62 13.62
N LEU A 130 1.50 5.52 13.45
CA LEU A 130 2.14 4.37 12.82
C LEU A 130 1.85 3.02 13.53
N PRO A 131 1.90 2.92 14.87
CA PRO A 131 1.56 1.66 15.55
C PRO A 131 0.16 1.16 15.20
N TYR A 132 -0.82 2.07 15.14
CA TYR A 132 -2.18 1.73 14.72
C TYR A 132 -2.23 1.23 13.29
N TRP A 133 -1.58 1.93 12.34
CA TRP A 133 -1.64 1.53 10.94
C TRP A 133 -0.85 0.27 10.64
N PHE A 134 0.26 0.02 11.32
CA PHE A 134 1.03 -1.23 11.20
C PHE A 134 0.19 -2.43 11.69
N ASP A 135 -0.58 -2.26 12.79
CA ASP A 135 -1.56 -3.27 13.24
C ASP A 135 -2.66 -3.50 12.19
N LYS A 136 -3.23 -2.44 11.60
CA LYS A 136 -4.28 -2.58 10.57
C LYS A 136 -3.78 -3.17 9.27
N THR A 137 -2.55 -2.84 8.88
CA THR A 137 -1.82 -3.49 7.79
C THR A 137 -1.74 -4.99 8.03
N ASN A 138 -1.30 -5.42 9.23
CA ASN A 138 -1.18 -6.83 9.55
C ASN A 138 -2.53 -7.57 9.41
N LEU A 139 -3.61 -6.96 9.91
CA LEU A 139 -4.96 -7.51 9.78
C LEU A 139 -5.43 -7.62 8.32
N LEU A 140 -5.25 -6.58 7.52
CA LEU A 140 -5.62 -6.57 6.10
C LEU A 140 -4.83 -7.60 5.29
N MET A 141 -3.53 -7.71 5.55
CA MET A 141 -2.68 -8.69 4.89
C MET A 141 -3.02 -10.12 5.29
N HIS A 142 -3.29 -10.42 6.57
CA HIS A 142 -3.77 -11.74 6.96
C HIS A 142 -5.10 -12.10 6.29
N GLN A 143 -5.97 -11.12 6.04
CA GLN A 143 -7.20 -11.35 5.29
C GLN A 143 -6.91 -11.71 3.82
N LEU A 144 -6.04 -10.96 3.16
CA LEU A 144 -5.61 -11.22 1.78
C LEU A 144 -4.88 -12.57 1.64
N ASN A 145 -4.01 -12.90 2.60
CA ASN A 145 -3.12 -14.05 2.55
C ASN A 145 -3.87 -15.38 2.46
N LYS A 146 -5.14 -15.43 2.88
CA LYS A 146 -6.02 -16.62 2.76
C LYS A 146 -6.16 -17.14 1.34
N GLY A 147 -5.98 -16.30 0.32
CA GLY A 147 -6.07 -16.69 -1.08
C GLY A 147 -4.89 -16.22 -1.92
N LEU A 148 -3.81 -15.73 -1.31
CA LEU A 148 -2.62 -15.25 -2.02
C LEU A 148 -1.66 -16.42 -2.24
N LYS A 149 -1.26 -16.64 -3.50
CA LYS A 149 -0.33 -17.68 -3.94
C LYS A 149 0.87 -17.03 -4.61
N ALA A 150 1.79 -16.53 -3.81
CA ALA A 150 3.01 -15.86 -4.28
C ALA A 150 4.27 -16.64 -3.85
N PRO A 151 5.39 -16.52 -4.58
CA PRO A 151 6.69 -17.07 -4.19
C PRO A 151 7.37 -16.24 -3.08
N ILE A 152 6.60 -15.67 -2.15
CA ILE A 152 7.08 -14.89 -1.00
C ILE A 152 6.44 -15.48 0.26
N GLU A 153 7.21 -15.62 1.34
CA GLU A 153 6.72 -16.11 2.63
C GLU A 153 5.96 -15.02 3.41
N ILE A 154 4.74 -14.71 2.97
CA ILE A 154 3.92 -13.64 3.55
C ILE A 154 3.64 -13.88 5.04
N ASP A 155 3.37 -15.11 5.48
CA ASP A 155 3.14 -15.38 6.91
C ASP A 155 4.38 -15.08 7.78
N THR A 156 5.59 -15.39 7.28
CA THR A 156 6.85 -15.03 7.95
C THR A 156 6.98 -13.52 8.08
N ALA A 157 6.67 -12.77 7.02
CA ALA A 157 6.66 -11.31 7.03
C ALA A 157 5.66 -10.73 8.05
N LEU A 158 4.44 -11.26 8.12
CA LEU A 158 3.40 -10.79 9.05
C LEU A 158 3.72 -11.11 10.51
N ASN A 159 4.35 -12.26 10.78
CA ASN A 159 4.88 -12.57 12.11
C ASN A 159 5.99 -11.59 12.49
N ARG A 160 6.89 -11.27 11.56
CA ARG A 160 7.97 -10.29 11.76
C ARG A 160 7.42 -8.88 12.05
N LEU A 161 6.39 -8.46 11.33
CA LEU A 161 5.68 -7.20 11.58
C LEU A 161 5.06 -7.16 12.99
N SER A 162 4.38 -8.24 13.37
CA SER A 162 3.75 -8.39 14.69
C SER A 162 4.77 -8.31 15.83
N ASP A 163 5.90 -9.01 15.69
CA ASP A 163 7.01 -8.97 16.65
C ASP A 163 7.61 -7.57 16.78
N ARG A 164 7.80 -6.88 15.65
CA ARG A 164 8.31 -5.52 15.62
C ARG A 164 7.37 -4.57 16.36
N LEU A 165 6.07 -4.65 16.10
CA LEU A 165 5.05 -3.84 16.78
C LEU A 165 5.02 -4.14 18.29
N SER A 166 5.11 -5.42 18.69
CA SER A 166 5.19 -5.83 20.10
C SER A 166 6.42 -5.29 20.82
N LYS A 167 7.59 -5.25 20.16
CA LYS A 167 8.82 -4.65 20.73
C LYS A 167 8.68 -3.12 20.87
N TYR A 168 8.15 -2.45 19.85
CA TYR A 168 7.89 -1.00 19.89
C TYR A 168 6.95 -0.62 21.05
N ASN A 169 5.83 -1.32 21.20
CA ASN A 169 4.84 -1.04 22.26
C ASN A 169 5.39 -1.26 23.68
N ARG A 170 6.46 -2.04 23.83
CA ARG A 170 7.17 -2.25 25.10
C ARG A 170 8.33 -1.28 25.33
N GLY A 171 8.56 -0.34 24.41
CA GLY A 171 9.70 0.59 24.47
C GLY A 171 11.07 -0.07 24.20
N MET A 172 11.08 -1.27 23.61
CA MET A 172 12.30 -2.04 23.32
C MET A 172 12.63 -2.10 21.81
N GLY A 173 11.78 -1.50 20.97
CA GLY A 173 11.88 -1.57 19.51
C GLY A 173 12.48 -0.32 18.88
N ILE A 174 12.97 -0.46 17.65
CA ILE A 174 13.31 0.66 16.77
C ILE A 174 12.02 1.43 16.45
N PRO A 175 12.04 2.78 16.41
CA PRO A 175 10.90 3.56 15.94
C PRO A 175 10.33 3.04 14.63
N LEU A 176 9.01 2.98 14.51
CA LEU A 176 8.36 2.62 13.26
C LEU A 176 8.53 3.76 12.25
N GLN A 177 8.88 3.42 11.01
CA GLN A 177 9.01 4.38 9.91
C GLN A 177 8.37 3.82 8.65
N LEU A 178 7.81 4.70 7.81
CA LEU A 178 7.33 4.33 6.49
C LEU A 178 8.50 4.20 5.51
N GLY A 179 8.39 3.28 4.57
CA GLY A 179 9.44 2.97 3.59
C GLY A 179 10.65 2.23 4.17
N GLU A 180 10.64 1.90 5.47
CA GLU A 180 11.70 1.10 6.06
C GLU A 180 11.55 -0.37 5.64
N GLU A 181 12.61 -0.93 5.07
CA GLU A 181 12.69 -2.35 4.75
C GLU A 181 12.82 -3.18 6.04
N VAL A 182 11.91 -4.14 6.19
CA VAL A 182 11.96 -5.15 7.24
C VAL A 182 12.35 -6.46 6.59
N ASP A 183 13.61 -6.84 6.76
CA ASP A 183 14.10 -8.16 6.39
C ASP A 183 13.45 -9.23 7.28
N PHE A 184 12.87 -10.24 6.63
CA PHE A 184 12.23 -11.38 7.29
C PHE A 184 12.80 -12.73 6.87
N GLY A 185 13.95 -12.73 6.17
CA GLY A 185 14.73 -13.94 5.88
C GLY A 185 14.56 -14.50 4.47
N GLY A 186 14.84 -15.80 4.35
CA GLY A 186 15.12 -16.53 3.10
C GLY A 186 16.54 -17.09 3.12
N GLN A 187 16.75 -18.37 2.78
CA GLN A 187 18.09 -19.00 2.77
C GLN A 187 18.94 -18.61 1.54
N ASP A 188 18.77 -17.39 1.02
CA ASP A 188 19.14 -16.97 -0.34
C ASP A 188 18.07 -17.39 -1.37
N PRO A 189 17.35 -16.44 -2.00
CA PRO A 189 17.55 -15.00 -2.00
C PRO A 189 16.83 -14.23 -0.88
N ARG A 190 17.18 -12.95 -0.73
CA ARG A 190 16.69 -12.05 0.33
C ARG A 190 15.19 -11.77 0.18
N GLN A 191 14.45 -11.79 1.29
CA GLN A 191 13.06 -11.33 1.35
C GLN A 191 12.88 -10.20 2.34
N TYR A 192 12.17 -9.16 1.92
CA TYR A 192 11.84 -8.02 2.76
C TYR A 192 10.48 -7.45 2.41
N PHE A 193 9.90 -6.71 3.36
CA PHE A 193 8.70 -5.93 3.12
C PHE A 193 8.86 -4.51 3.66
N SER A 194 8.07 -3.59 3.14
CA SER A 194 7.97 -2.22 3.65
C SER A 194 6.51 -1.75 3.62
N ILE A 195 6.17 -0.84 4.52
CA ILE A 195 4.91 -0.09 4.47
C ILE A 195 5.26 1.30 3.96
N ASP A 196 5.04 1.57 2.69
CA ASP A 196 5.57 2.77 2.02
C ASP A 196 4.68 3.99 2.22
N ARG A 197 3.36 3.77 2.28
CA ARG A 197 2.41 4.87 2.30
C ARG A 197 1.18 4.56 3.14
N ILE A 198 0.79 5.54 3.94
CA ILE A 198 -0.52 5.63 4.57
C ILE A 198 -1.09 7.00 4.22
N SER A 199 -2.26 7.05 3.62
CA SER A 199 -2.89 8.31 3.24
C SER A 199 -4.39 8.27 3.46
N GLN A 200 -4.97 9.43 3.78
CA GLN A 200 -6.42 9.60 3.79
C GLN A 200 -6.86 10.02 2.39
N VAL A 201 -7.66 9.20 1.72
CA VAL A 201 -8.20 9.47 0.37
C VAL A 201 -9.49 10.29 0.45
N SER A 202 -10.28 10.08 1.51
CA SER A 202 -11.46 10.89 1.83
C SER A 202 -11.78 10.83 3.32
N LYS A 203 -12.81 11.58 3.79
CA LYS A 203 -13.14 11.75 5.22
C LYS A 203 -13.16 10.46 6.06
N LYS A 204 -13.49 9.31 5.47
CA LYS A 204 -13.51 8.01 6.14
C LYS A 204 -12.87 6.90 5.31
N ARG A 205 -11.95 7.25 4.40
CA ARG A 205 -11.35 6.29 3.49
C ARG A 205 -9.85 6.49 3.47
N TYR A 206 -9.13 5.40 3.65
CA TYR A 206 -7.69 5.39 3.80
C TYR A 206 -7.09 4.42 2.78
N GLN A 207 -5.90 4.77 2.32
CA GLN A 207 -5.08 3.95 1.47
C GLN A 207 -3.81 3.54 2.21
N ILE A 208 -3.44 2.28 2.09
CA ILE A 208 -2.24 1.71 2.70
C ILE A 208 -1.49 0.95 1.60
N GLN A 209 -0.23 1.29 1.40
CA GLN A 209 0.64 0.63 0.42
C GLN A 209 1.71 -0.18 1.14
N ILE A 210 1.83 -1.43 0.72
CA ILE A 210 2.79 -2.40 1.26
C ILE A 210 3.53 -3.00 0.08
N VAL A 211 4.85 -3.12 0.19
CA VAL A 211 5.68 -3.77 -0.81
C VAL A 211 6.29 -5.01 -0.19
N PHE A 212 6.25 -6.12 -0.93
CA PHE A 212 7.03 -7.32 -0.64
C PHE A 212 7.98 -7.55 -1.80
N ALA A 213 9.21 -7.99 -1.51
CA ALA A 213 10.20 -8.29 -2.52
C ALA A 213 10.95 -9.59 -2.18
N TYR A 214 11.30 -10.33 -3.22
CA TYR A 214 12.10 -11.55 -3.19
C TYR A 214 13.14 -11.48 -4.32
N GLY A 215 14.42 -11.54 -3.99
CA GLY A 215 15.50 -11.53 -4.98
C GLY A 215 16.85 -11.05 -4.42
N PRO A 216 17.90 -10.99 -5.27
CA PRO A 216 17.87 -11.27 -6.72
C PRO A 216 17.63 -12.76 -7.06
N ILE A 217 17.11 -13.07 -8.25
CA ILE A 217 16.75 -14.40 -8.76
C ILE A 217 17.62 -14.76 -9.96
#